data_AF-A0A813QYB7-F1
#
_entry.id   AF-A0A813QYB7-F1
#
_cell.length_a   1.000
_cell.length_b   1.000
_cell.length_c   1.000
_cell.angle_alpha   90.00
_cell.angle_beta   90.00
_cell.angle_gamma   90.00
#
_symmetry.space_group_name_H-M   'P 1'
#
loop_
_entity.id
_entity.type
_entity.pdbx_description
1 polymer ?
#
loop_
_entity_poly.entity_id
_entity_poly.type
_entity_poly.pdbx_seq_one_letter_code
_entity_poly.pdbx_strand_id
1 'polypeptide(L)'
;MNKTVYTYVDEHSISPSLICPICLDILEEPHTHIPCDSAFCRSCLLQLMEPLCPICRWTWNDSLPLDYNIHLPKTNRLIRNMLDDLQVQCIHCHTIRRRGQFEHECKLTRKEFQETFTNIRMIFSIITLIFFLTLIYYYRNYVFENGIDRHNELIKEIGYNLDYILLEKLYYLIIKIIEYSITIFIINICLWFSIIIYGDYFLTKTISRILKNIFEITIIINLIIYSINNS
;
A
#
# COMPACT_ATOMS: atom_id res chain seq x y z
N MET A 1 10.62 1.35 9.44
CA MET A 1 10.49 0.14 10.26
C MET A 1 9.39 0.38 11.27
N ASN A 2 8.34 -0.45 11.31
CA ASN A 2 7.32 -0.35 12.36
C ASN A 2 8.02 -0.59 13.71
N LYS A 3 8.01 0.40 14.61
CA LYS A 3 8.51 0.22 15.98
C LYS A 3 7.64 -0.86 16.62
N THR A 4 8.21 -2.04 16.83
CA THR A 4 7.49 -3.14 17.46
C THR A 4 7.22 -2.75 18.91
N VAL A 5 5.95 -2.69 19.29
CA VAL A 5 5.54 -2.30 20.64
C VAL A 5 5.66 -3.51 21.56
N TYR A 6 6.40 -3.36 22.65
CA TYR A 6 6.62 -4.40 23.66
C TYR A 6 6.70 -3.79 25.06
N THR A 7 6.50 -4.63 26.07
CA THR A 7 6.70 -4.31 27.48
C THR A 7 7.82 -5.16 28.05
N TYR A 8 8.53 -4.68 29.06
CA TYR A 8 9.56 -5.48 29.74
C TYR A 8 8.88 -6.42 30.73
N VAL A 9 9.34 -7.67 30.80
CA VAL A 9 8.70 -8.69 31.66
C VAL A 9 8.93 -8.38 33.14
N ASP A 10 10.17 -8.04 33.50
CA ASP A 10 10.61 -7.85 34.89
C ASP A 10 11.33 -6.50 35.07
N GLU A 11 10.61 -5.39 34.93
CA GLU A 11 11.19 -4.03 35.03
C GLU A 11 11.97 -3.78 36.31
N HIS A 12 11.50 -4.30 37.45
CA HIS A 12 12.16 -4.13 38.74
C HIS A 12 13.50 -4.87 38.88
N SER A 13 13.77 -5.85 38.01
CA SER A 13 15.02 -6.61 38.01
C SER A 13 16.12 -5.96 37.16
N ILE A 14 15.76 -4.93 36.38
CA ILE A 14 16.68 -4.28 35.45
C ILE A 14 17.69 -3.44 36.24
N SER A 15 18.97 -3.67 35.95
CA SER A 15 20.05 -2.92 36.59
C SER A 15 19.90 -1.41 36.33
N PRO A 16 20.02 -0.54 37.35
CA PRO A 16 20.02 0.91 37.19
C PRO A 16 21.07 1.43 36.19
N SER A 17 22.15 0.69 35.97
CA SER A 17 23.18 1.01 34.98
C SER A 17 22.70 0.93 33.52
N LEU A 18 21.55 0.32 33.28
CA LEU A 18 20.90 0.20 31.96
C LEU A 18 19.83 1.27 31.74
N ILE A 19 19.61 2.16 32.72
CA ILE A 19 18.60 3.22 32.68
C ILE A 19 19.28 4.52 32.26
N CYS A 20 18.66 5.22 31.32
CA CYS A 20 19.12 6.53 30.88
C CYS A 20 18.84 7.59 31.95
N PRO A 21 19.84 8.37 32.37
CA PRO A 21 19.66 9.43 33.37
C PRO A 21 18.79 10.61 32.91
N ILE A 22 18.54 10.75 31.60
CA ILE A 22 17.77 11.86 31.03
C ILE A 22 16.28 11.51 30.94
N CYS A 23 15.93 10.41 30.27
CA CYS A 23 14.53 9.99 30.12
C CYS A 23 14.03 9.07 31.24
N LEU A 24 14.93 8.61 32.12
CA LEU A 24 14.63 7.67 33.21
C LEU A 24 14.04 6.33 32.72
N ASP A 25 14.32 5.99 31.47
CA ASP A 25 13.88 4.77 30.80
C ASP A 25 15.09 3.94 30.34
N ILE A 26 14.87 2.68 29.96
CA ILE A 26 15.89 1.76 29.51
C ILE A 26 16.57 2.30 28.25
N LEU A 27 17.90 2.21 28.22
CA LEU A 27 18.71 2.79 27.15
C LEU A 27 18.29 2.30 25.74
N GLU A 28 18.00 3.24 24.84
CA GLU A 28 17.75 3.04 23.41
C GLU A 28 18.88 3.67 22.59
N GLU A 29 19.56 2.84 21.79
CA GLU A 29 20.79 3.21 21.05
C GLU A 29 21.82 3.94 21.94
N PRO A 30 22.36 3.27 22.98
CA PRO A 30 23.16 3.94 24.01
C PRO A 30 24.50 4.46 23.48
N HIS A 31 24.83 5.70 23.85
CA HIS A 31 26.13 6.34 23.61
C HIS A 31 26.78 6.72 24.95
N THR A 32 28.11 6.58 25.04
CA THR A 32 28.84 6.79 26.29
C THR A 32 29.58 8.12 26.26
N HIS A 33 29.43 8.88 27.34
CA HIS A 33 30.23 10.06 27.61
C HIS A 33 31.61 9.62 28.13
N ILE A 34 32.66 9.87 27.35
CA ILE A 34 34.02 9.34 27.59
C ILE A 34 34.60 9.75 28.97
N PRO A 35 34.49 11.02 29.43
CA PRO A 35 35.08 11.43 30.70
C PRO A 35 34.51 10.79 31.97
N CYS A 36 33.23 10.39 31.97
CA CYS A 36 32.56 9.88 33.18
C CYS A 36 31.89 8.52 32.99
N ASP A 37 32.13 7.87 31.84
CA ASP A 37 31.57 6.58 31.44
C ASP A 37 30.04 6.45 31.59
N SER A 38 29.32 7.57 31.62
CA SER A 38 27.86 7.59 31.71
C SER A 38 27.24 7.32 30.35
N ALA A 39 26.21 6.47 30.30
CA ALA A 39 25.51 6.10 29.08
C ALA A 39 24.16 6.83 28.94
N PHE A 40 23.82 7.24 27.72
CA PHE A 40 22.59 7.97 27.40
C PHE A 40 21.98 7.46 26.10
N CYS A 41 20.65 7.60 25.94
CA CYS A 41 20.00 7.32 24.67
C CYS A 41 20.45 8.32 23.59
N ARG A 42 20.54 7.86 22.34
CA ARG A 42 20.89 8.75 21.22
C ARG A 42 19.93 9.92 21.09
N SER A 43 18.63 9.64 21.16
CA SER A 43 17.56 10.65 21.11
C SER A 43 17.69 11.68 22.22
N CYS A 44 17.97 11.24 23.45
CA CYS A 44 18.13 12.14 24.60
C CYS A 44 19.33 13.07 24.44
N LEU A 45 20.47 12.57 23.96
CA LEU A 45 21.66 13.41 23.72
C LEU A 45 21.42 14.48 22.66
N LEU A 46 20.66 14.16 21.60
CA LEU A 46 20.33 15.08 20.53
C LEU A 46 19.33 16.17 20.94
N GLN A 47 18.58 15.95 22.02
CA GLN A 47 17.63 16.93 22.57
C GLN A 47 18.29 17.93 23.54
N LEU A 48 19.52 17.66 23.99
CA LEU A 48 20.23 18.59 24.87
C LEU A 48 20.58 19.86 24.10
N MET A 49 20.19 21.01 24.65
CA MET A 49 20.51 22.32 24.08
C MET A 49 21.99 22.68 24.25
N GLU A 50 22.64 22.15 25.28
CA GLU A 50 24.04 22.41 25.60
C GLU A 50 24.89 21.13 25.42
N PRO A 51 26.13 21.25 24.91
CA PRO A 51 27.05 20.12 24.73
C PRO A 51 27.70 19.68 26.06
N LEU A 52 26.96 19.74 27.17
CA LEU A 52 27.42 19.41 28.51
C LEU A 52 26.82 18.09 28.98
N CYS A 53 27.63 17.25 29.61
CA CYS A 53 27.14 16.04 30.24
C CYS A 53 26.25 16.40 31.45
N PRO A 54 25.00 15.90 31.53
CA PRO A 54 24.10 16.23 32.65
C PRO A 54 24.55 15.64 33.99
N ILE A 55 25.43 14.64 33.98
CA ILE A 55 25.94 13.99 35.20
C ILE A 55 27.18 14.69 35.74
N CYS A 56 28.25 14.74 34.95
CA CYS A 56 29.54 15.25 35.45
C CYS A 56 29.77 16.73 35.12
N ARG A 57 28.93 17.33 34.27
CA ARG A 57 29.08 18.71 33.76
C ARG A 57 30.48 19.03 33.21
N TRP A 58 31.20 17.99 32.78
CA TRP A 58 32.59 18.13 32.39
C TRP A 58 32.70 18.95 31.10
N THR A 59 33.55 19.98 31.15
CA THR A 59 33.93 20.82 30.03
C THR A 59 35.38 20.53 29.65
N TRP A 60 35.66 20.15 28.41
CA TRP A 60 37.04 20.15 27.93
C TRP A 60 37.49 21.61 27.85
N ASN A 61 38.60 21.96 28.53
CA ASN A 61 39.22 23.30 28.56
C ASN A 61 38.77 24.22 27.41
N ASP A 62 37.82 25.11 27.73
CA ASP A 62 37.30 26.25 26.97
C ASP A 62 36.81 26.03 25.52
N SER A 63 36.79 24.81 24.98
CA SER A 63 36.21 24.56 23.65
C SER A 63 35.69 23.13 23.48
N LEU A 64 34.46 22.88 23.95
CA LEU A 64 33.66 21.78 23.44
C LEU A 64 33.08 22.19 22.09
N PRO A 65 33.30 21.41 21.02
CA PRO A 65 32.56 21.62 19.77
C PRO A 65 31.06 21.58 20.07
N LEU A 66 30.28 22.50 19.48
CA LEU A 66 28.81 22.52 19.59
C LEU A 66 28.19 21.14 19.28
N ASP A 67 28.87 20.35 18.46
CA ASP A 67 28.44 19.04 17.98
C ASP A 67 28.96 17.86 18.83
N TYR A 68 29.56 18.11 20.00
CA TYR A 68 30.18 17.03 20.81
C TYR A 68 29.21 15.88 21.13
N ASN A 69 27.97 16.20 21.54
CA ASN A 69 26.93 15.20 21.83
C ASN A 69 26.56 14.35 20.59
N ILE A 70 26.76 14.90 19.38
CA ILE A 70 26.48 14.21 18.12
C ILE A 70 27.56 13.15 17.84
N HIS A 71 28.79 13.38 18.25
CA HIS A 71 29.95 12.54 17.93
C HIS A 71 30.37 11.58 19.06
N LEU A 72 29.60 11.49 20.14
CA LEU A 72 29.86 10.49 21.18
C LEU A 72 29.88 9.07 20.60
N PRO A 73 30.77 8.20 21.08
CA PRO A 73 30.82 6.81 20.62
C PRO A 73 29.62 6.02 21.15
N LYS A 74 29.25 4.97 20.41
CA LYS A 74 28.32 3.96 20.94
C LYS A 74 28.91 3.35 22.20
N THR A 75 28.04 3.00 23.13
CA THR A 75 28.43 2.43 24.43
C THR A 75 29.22 1.13 24.29
N ASN A 76 29.95 0.69 25.31
CA ASN A 76 30.64 -0.60 25.27
C ASN A 76 29.68 -1.75 24.86
N ARG A 77 30.20 -2.69 24.06
CA ARG A 77 29.50 -3.90 23.62
C ARG A 77 28.87 -4.68 24.78
N LEU A 78 29.51 -4.73 25.95
CA LEU A 78 28.98 -5.43 27.12
C LEU A 78 27.61 -4.88 27.54
N ILE A 79 27.46 -3.56 27.61
CA ILE A 79 26.18 -2.92 27.96
C ILE A 79 25.13 -3.16 26.88
N ARG A 80 25.50 -3.10 25.60
CA ARG A 80 24.57 -3.44 24.51
C ARG A 80 24.09 -4.88 24.59
N ASN A 81 24.99 -5.84 24.85
CA ASN A 81 24.62 -7.23 25.03
C ASN A 81 23.67 -7.41 26.23
N MET A 82 23.95 -6.73 27.36
CA MET A 82 23.06 -6.75 28.53
C MET A 82 21.66 -6.20 28.20
N LEU A 83 21.58 -5.13 27.39
CA LEU A 83 20.30 -4.60 26.91
C LEU A 83 19.58 -5.58 25.97
N ASP A 84 20.33 -6.23 25.07
CA ASP A 84 19.78 -7.18 24.11
C ASP A 84 19.25 -8.44 24.79
N ASP A 85 19.83 -8.83 25.93
CA ASP A 85 19.41 -9.99 26.73
C ASP A 85 18.16 -9.75 27.58
N LEU A 86 17.72 -8.49 27.74
CA LEU A 86 16.50 -8.16 28.47
C LEU A 86 15.29 -8.89 27.87
N GLN A 87 14.45 -9.47 28.74
CA GLN A 87 13.22 -10.13 28.31
C GLN A 87 12.10 -9.11 28.10
N VAL A 88 11.52 -9.16 26.91
CA VAL A 88 10.42 -8.31 26.49
C VAL A 88 9.25 -9.18 26.03
N GLN A 89 8.04 -8.70 26.27
CA GLN A 89 6.79 -9.33 25.92
C GLN A 89 6.08 -8.50 24.85
N CYS A 90 5.63 -9.16 23.80
CA CYS A 90 4.76 -8.50 22.82
C CYS A 90 3.41 -8.13 23.44
N ILE A 91 2.99 -6.88 23.27
CA ILE A 91 1.69 -6.41 23.77
C ILE A 91 0.48 -7.12 23.12
N HIS A 92 0.68 -7.69 21.93
CA HIS A 92 -0.42 -8.29 21.15
C HIS A 92 -0.52 -9.80 21.35
N CYS A 93 0.59 -10.52 21.19
CA CYS A 93 0.59 -12.00 21.28
C CYS A 93 1.19 -12.54 22.57
N HIS A 94 1.62 -11.67 23.48
CA HIS A 94 2.24 -12.02 24.77
C HIS A 94 3.44 -12.95 24.69
N THR A 95 4.03 -13.11 23.49
CA THR A 95 5.25 -13.91 23.31
C THR A 95 6.43 -13.18 23.94
N ILE A 96 7.16 -13.89 24.79
CA ILE A 96 8.34 -13.39 25.48
C ILE A 96 9.59 -13.76 24.66
N ARG A 97 10.46 -12.78 24.40
CA ARG A 97 11.75 -12.96 23.74
C ARG A 97 12.79 -12.00 24.31
N ARG A 98 14.04 -12.21 23.92
CA ARG A 98 15.12 -11.24 24.16
C ARG A 98 14.91 -10.01 23.29
N ARG A 99 15.17 -8.81 23.84
CA ARG A 99 15.03 -7.53 23.15
C ARG A 99 15.80 -7.50 21.83
N GLY A 100 17.05 -7.98 21.82
CA GLY A 100 17.89 -8.02 20.62
C GLY A 100 17.40 -8.97 19.53
N GLN A 101 16.47 -9.87 19.86
CA GLN A 101 15.88 -10.86 18.95
C GLN A 101 14.35 -10.72 18.85
N PHE A 102 13.83 -9.53 19.16
CA PHE A 102 12.39 -9.32 19.30
C PHE A 102 11.63 -9.30 17.96
N GLU A 103 12.33 -9.29 16.83
CA GLU A 103 11.71 -9.44 15.51
C GLU A 103 10.97 -10.79 15.43
N HIS A 104 9.64 -10.71 15.41
CA HIS A 104 8.77 -11.87 15.30
C HIS A 104 7.50 -11.55 14.52
N GLU A 105 6.95 -12.57 13.87
CA GLU A 105 5.68 -12.47 13.16
C GLU A 105 4.51 -12.55 14.15
N CYS A 106 4.03 -11.39 14.60
CA CYS A 106 2.84 -11.35 15.43
C CYS A 106 1.58 -11.64 14.59
N LYS A 107 0.97 -12.81 14.82
CA LYS A 107 -0.21 -13.26 14.06
C LYS A 107 -1.46 -12.41 14.31
N LEU A 108 -1.54 -11.71 15.45
CA LEU A 108 -2.73 -10.94 15.85
C LEU A 108 -2.79 -9.57 15.18
N THR A 109 -1.67 -8.84 15.09
CA THR A 109 -1.60 -7.59 14.31
C THR A 109 -1.86 -7.83 12.83
N ARG A 110 -1.47 -9.01 12.30
CA ARG A 110 -1.78 -9.38 10.91
C ARG A 110 -3.28 -9.58 10.68
N LYS A 111 -4.03 -10.14 11.63
CA LYS A 111 -5.48 -10.37 11.46
C LYS A 111 -6.27 -9.06 11.45
N GLU A 112 -6.05 -8.18 12.42
CA GLU A 112 -6.79 -6.91 12.52
C GLU A 112 -6.51 -5.97 11.34
N PHE A 113 -5.24 -5.88 10.90
CA PHE A 113 -4.88 -5.09 9.73
C PHE A 113 -5.41 -5.70 8.42
N GLN A 114 -5.44 -7.03 8.33
CA GLN A 114 -5.92 -7.70 7.12
C GLN A 114 -7.45 -7.62 7.00
N GLU A 115 -8.20 -7.71 8.09
CA GLU A 115 -9.67 -7.58 8.09
C GLU A 115 -10.15 -6.16 7.73
N THR A 116 -9.51 -5.13 8.29
CA THR A 116 -9.82 -3.73 7.98
C THR A 116 -9.50 -3.39 6.53
N PHE A 117 -8.37 -3.86 6.01
CA PHE A 117 -8.00 -3.67 4.61
C PHE A 117 -8.93 -4.42 3.66
N THR A 118 -9.39 -5.62 4.01
CA THR A 118 -10.39 -6.34 3.19
C THR A 118 -11.73 -5.63 3.10
N ASN A 119 -12.20 -5.02 4.20
CA ASN A 119 -13.48 -4.32 4.22
C ASN A 119 -13.44 -3.04 3.38
N ILE A 120 -12.40 -2.21 3.52
CA ILE A 120 -12.23 -0.99 2.71
C ILE A 120 -12.15 -1.33 1.22
N ARG A 121 -11.44 -2.40 0.89
CA ARG A 121 -11.26 -2.85 -0.49
C ARG A 121 -12.54 -3.42 -1.11
N MET A 122 -13.35 -4.14 -0.33
CA MET A 122 -14.68 -4.59 -0.76
C MET A 122 -15.59 -3.40 -1.05
N ILE A 123 -15.61 -2.39 -0.17
CA ILE A 123 -16.39 -1.17 -0.37
C ILE A 123 -15.97 -0.45 -1.67
N PHE A 124 -14.66 -0.30 -1.92
CA PHE A 124 -14.17 0.33 -3.15
C PHE A 124 -14.59 -0.44 -4.41
N SER A 125 -14.60 -1.78 -4.36
CA SER A 125 -15.04 -2.62 -5.49
C SER A 125 -16.53 -2.48 -5.80
N ILE A 126 -17.37 -2.31 -4.78
CA ILE A 126 -18.81 -2.10 -4.95
C ILE A 126 -19.05 -0.70 -5.55
N ILE A 127 -18.33 0.32 -5.09
CA ILE A 127 -18.43 1.68 -5.61
C ILE A 127 -18.03 1.75 -7.08
N THR A 128 -16.93 1.11 -7.48
CA THR A 128 -16.51 1.09 -8.89
C THR A 128 -17.51 0.35 -9.78
N LEU A 129 -18.06 -0.77 -9.32
CA LEU A 129 -19.11 -1.48 -10.05
C LEU A 129 -20.35 -0.60 -10.26
N ILE A 130 -20.83 0.06 -9.20
CA ILE A 130 -21.98 0.97 -9.26
C ILE A 130 -21.69 2.11 -10.25
N PHE A 131 -20.50 2.70 -10.18
CA PHE A 131 -20.09 3.77 -11.11
C PHE A 131 -20.17 3.33 -12.58
N PHE A 132 -19.61 2.17 -12.92
CA PHE A 132 -19.67 1.66 -14.31
C PHE A 132 -21.10 1.34 -14.75
N LEU A 133 -21.93 0.74 -13.88
CA LEU A 133 -23.33 0.48 -14.19
C LEU A 133 -24.11 1.78 -14.43
N THR A 134 -23.87 2.81 -13.62
CA THR A 134 -24.49 4.13 -13.82
C THR A 134 -24.00 4.80 -15.10
N LEU A 135 -22.73 4.63 -15.46
CA LEU A 135 -22.18 5.17 -16.70
C LEU A 135 -22.79 4.49 -17.93
N ILE A 136 -22.95 3.17 -17.89
CA ILE A 136 -23.62 2.39 -18.94
C ILE A 136 -25.08 2.82 -19.08
N TYR A 137 -25.80 2.96 -17.96
CA TYR A 137 -27.19 3.42 -17.95
C TYR A 137 -27.32 4.84 -18.54
N TYR A 138 -26.45 5.76 -18.10
CA TYR A 138 -26.44 7.13 -18.60
C TYR A 138 -26.13 7.18 -20.09
N TYR A 139 -25.12 6.43 -20.56
CA TYR A 139 -24.76 6.39 -21.98
C TYR A 139 -25.91 5.84 -22.82
N ARG A 140 -26.57 4.77 -22.35
CA ARG A 140 -27.74 4.18 -23.01
C ARG A 140 -28.87 5.22 -23.15
N ASN A 141 -29.24 5.93 -22.09
CA ASN A 141 -30.34 6.89 -22.17
C ASN A 141 -29.95 8.13 -22.97
N TYR A 142 -28.74 8.68 -22.76
CA TYR A 142 -28.31 9.91 -23.42
C TYR A 142 -28.17 9.75 -24.94
N VAL A 143 -27.58 8.65 -25.40
CA VAL A 143 -27.35 8.41 -26.83
C VAL A 143 -28.64 7.99 -27.54
N PHE A 144 -29.47 7.16 -26.90
CA PHE A 144 -30.57 6.51 -27.62
C PHE A 144 -31.94 7.15 -27.41
N GLU A 145 -32.30 7.58 -26.20
CA GLU A 145 -33.63 8.18 -25.99
C GLU A 145 -33.74 9.58 -26.63
N ASN A 146 -32.63 10.32 -26.69
CA ASN A 146 -32.60 11.66 -27.30
C ASN A 146 -32.14 11.67 -28.77
N GLY A 147 -31.69 10.52 -29.31
CA GLY A 147 -31.10 10.45 -30.65
C GLY A 147 -32.05 10.04 -31.77
N ILE A 148 -33.17 9.37 -31.45
CA ILE A 148 -34.07 8.73 -32.44
C ILE A 148 -34.55 9.73 -33.51
N ASP A 149 -34.92 10.95 -33.13
CA ASP A 149 -35.42 11.94 -34.08
C ASP A 149 -34.33 12.45 -35.02
N ARG A 150 -33.11 12.70 -34.51
CA ARG A 150 -31.95 13.10 -35.34
C ARG A 150 -31.45 11.99 -36.26
N HIS A 151 -31.49 10.74 -35.79
CA HIS A 151 -31.08 9.60 -36.58
C HIS A 151 -32.01 9.39 -37.78
N ASN A 152 -33.32 9.53 -37.57
CA ASN A 152 -34.32 9.45 -38.64
C ASN A 152 -34.17 10.58 -39.67
N GLU A 153 -33.78 11.78 -39.25
CA GLU A 153 -33.53 12.92 -40.13
C GLU A 153 -32.29 12.70 -41.01
N LEU A 154 -31.18 12.22 -40.42
CA LEU A 154 -29.96 11.85 -41.15
C LEU A 154 -30.17 10.71 -42.16
N ILE A 155 -30.96 9.69 -41.79
CA ILE A 155 -31.29 8.58 -42.70
C ILE A 155 -32.10 9.09 -43.91
N LYS A 156 -33.05 10.01 -43.69
CA LYS A 156 -33.83 10.63 -44.77
C LYS A 156 -32.96 11.48 -45.70
N GLU A 157 -32.00 12.23 -45.17
CA GLU A 157 -31.13 13.10 -45.96
C GLU A 157 -30.18 12.30 -46.87
N ILE A 158 -29.69 11.15 -46.40
CA ILE A 158 -28.78 10.27 -47.16
C ILE A 158 -29.55 9.35 -48.13
N GLY A 159 -30.78 8.97 -47.81
CA GLY A 159 -31.58 7.96 -48.52
C GLY A 159 -32.14 8.34 -49.89
N TYR A 160 -31.79 9.50 -50.47
CA TYR A 160 -32.41 9.96 -51.72
C TYR A 160 -32.07 9.14 -52.99
N ASN A 161 -31.13 8.18 -52.93
CA ASN A 161 -30.73 7.35 -54.07
C ASN A 161 -30.56 5.84 -53.77
N LEU A 162 -30.77 5.40 -52.53
CA LEU A 162 -30.68 3.99 -52.12
C LEU A 162 -32.03 3.53 -51.56
N ASP A 163 -32.31 2.23 -51.65
CA ASP A 163 -33.51 1.62 -51.06
C ASP A 163 -33.55 1.96 -49.56
N TYR A 164 -34.43 2.89 -49.19
CA TYR A 164 -34.52 3.48 -47.85
C TYR A 164 -34.56 2.41 -46.74
N ILE A 165 -35.29 1.32 -46.99
CA ILE A 165 -35.44 0.19 -46.07
C ILE A 165 -34.11 -0.55 -45.86
N LEU A 166 -33.28 -0.66 -46.91
CA LEU A 166 -31.97 -1.30 -46.82
C LEU A 166 -30.99 -0.42 -46.02
N LEU A 167 -31.02 0.89 -46.27
CA LEU A 167 -30.18 1.87 -45.58
C LEU A 167 -30.51 1.93 -44.08
N GLU A 168 -31.80 1.93 -43.73
CA GLU A 168 -32.28 1.91 -42.34
C GLU A 168 -31.79 0.66 -41.59
N LYS A 169 -31.89 -0.52 -42.21
CA LYS A 169 -31.40 -1.78 -41.62
C LYS A 169 -29.88 -1.80 -41.46
N LEU A 170 -29.14 -1.31 -42.45
CA LEU A 170 -27.67 -1.19 -42.39
C LEU A 170 -27.22 -0.24 -41.28
N TYR A 171 -27.87 0.91 -41.18
CA TYR A 171 -27.58 1.89 -40.14
C TYR A 171 -27.81 1.31 -38.73
N TYR A 172 -28.94 0.64 -38.53
CA TYR A 172 -29.26 0.00 -37.25
C TYR A 172 -28.27 -1.12 -36.91
N LEU A 173 -27.82 -1.89 -37.91
CA LEU A 173 -26.79 -2.92 -37.75
C LEU A 173 -25.46 -2.30 -37.30
N ILE A 174 -25.02 -1.21 -37.93
CA ILE A 174 -23.77 -0.51 -37.58
C ILE A 174 -23.82 0.00 -36.14
N ILE A 175 -24.93 0.62 -35.73
CA ILE A 175 -25.12 1.10 -34.36
C ILE A 175 -25.02 -0.06 -33.36
N LYS A 176 -25.68 -1.18 -33.63
CA LYS A 176 -25.57 -2.38 -32.76
C LYS A 176 -24.14 -2.90 -32.67
N ILE A 177 -23.38 -2.90 -33.76
CA ILE A 177 -21.97 -3.31 -33.75
C ILE A 177 -21.13 -2.40 -32.85
N ILE A 178 -21.38 -1.09 -32.90
CA ILE A 178 -20.71 -0.11 -32.03
C ILE A 178 -21.07 -0.35 -30.55
N GLU A 179 -22.35 -0.60 -30.25
CA GLU A 179 -22.83 -0.90 -28.89
C GLU A 179 -22.12 -2.14 -28.30
N TYR A 180 -22.04 -3.24 -29.05
CA TYR A 180 -21.33 -4.43 -28.63
C TYR A 180 -19.83 -4.15 -28.42
N SER A 181 -19.21 -3.38 -29.31
CA SER A 181 -17.79 -3.05 -29.24
C SER A 181 -17.44 -2.23 -28.00
N ILE A 182 -18.26 -1.22 -27.67
CA ILE A 182 -18.07 -0.39 -26.47
C ILE A 182 -18.27 -1.23 -25.20
N THR A 183 -19.28 -2.11 -25.19
CA THR A 183 -19.55 -2.99 -24.03
C THR A 183 -18.37 -3.93 -23.78
N ILE A 184 -17.82 -4.55 -24.82
CA ILE A 184 -16.63 -5.40 -24.74
C ILE A 184 -15.41 -4.59 -24.25
N PHE A 185 -15.25 -3.35 -24.70
CA PHE A 185 -14.16 -2.48 -24.26
C PHE A 185 -14.24 -2.15 -22.77
N ILE A 186 -15.44 -1.82 -22.26
CA ILE A 186 -15.65 -1.54 -20.83
C ILE A 186 -15.37 -2.80 -19.99
N ILE A 187 -15.84 -3.97 -20.42
CA ILE A 187 -15.56 -5.24 -19.73
C ILE A 187 -14.05 -5.50 -19.66
N ASN A 188 -13.33 -5.29 -20.77
CA ASN A 188 -11.87 -5.46 -20.81
C ASN A 188 -11.14 -4.49 -19.86
N ILE A 189 -11.57 -3.23 -19.78
CA ILE A 189 -11.04 -2.26 -18.83
C ILE A 189 -11.31 -2.72 -17.39
N CYS A 190 -12.52 -3.20 -17.09
CA CYS A 190 -12.88 -3.70 -15.75
C CYS A 190 -12.03 -4.92 -15.37
N LEU A 191 -11.78 -5.84 -16.30
CA LEU A 191 -10.88 -6.98 -16.09
C LEU A 191 -9.44 -6.53 -15.86
N TRP A 192 -8.95 -5.54 -16.62
CA TRP A 192 -7.62 -4.97 -16.43
C TRP A 192 -7.45 -4.33 -15.05
N PHE A 193 -8.40 -3.51 -14.61
CA PHE A 193 -8.39 -2.93 -13.27
C PHE A 193 -8.48 -4.00 -12.18
N SER A 194 -9.28 -5.05 -12.41
CA SER A 194 -9.32 -6.20 -11.50
C SER A 194 -7.96 -6.88 -11.40
N ILE A 195 -7.25 -7.09 -12.51
CA ILE A 195 -5.89 -7.67 -12.49
C ILE A 195 -4.90 -6.75 -11.79
N ILE A 196 -4.93 -5.44 -12.04
CA ILE A 196 -4.02 -4.49 -11.38
C ILE A 196 -4.26 -4.48 -9.86
N ILE A 197 -5.52 -4.46 -9.44
CA ILE A 197 -5.87 -4.39 -8.03
C ILE A 197 -5.56 -5.73 -7.34
N TYR A 198 -6.00 -6.86 -7.92
CA TYR A 198 -5.91 -8.20 -7.30
C TYR A 198 -4.63 -8.98 -7.64
N GLY A 199 -3.81 -8.50 -8.57
CA GLY A 199 -2.62 -9.17 -9.09
C GLY A 199 -1.60 -9.54 -8.02
N ASP A 200 -1.37 -8.66 -7.04
CA ASP A 200 -0.36 -8.90 -5.99
C ASP A 200 -0.79 -9.97 -4.97
N TYR A 201 -2.09 -10.22 -4.79
CA TYR A 201 -2.58 -11.24 -3.83
C TYR A 201 -2.80 -12.61 -4.49
N PHE A 202 -3.14 -12.64 -5.79
CA PHE A 202 -3.56 -13.87 -6.48
C PHE A 202 -2.49 -14.49 -7.39
N LEU A 203 -1.26 -13.96 -7.36
CA LEU A 203 -0.11 -14.48 -8.13
C LEU A 203 0.43 -15.82 -7.59
N THR A 204 -0.44 -16.82 -7.46
CA THR A 204 0.01 -18.18 -7.68
C THR A 204 0.30 -18.33 -9.17
N LYS A 205 1.51 -18.75 -9.50
CA LYS A 205 2.08 -18.85 -10.86
C LYS A 205 1.17 -19.55 -11.88
N THR A 206 0.23 -20.37 -11.41
CA THR A 206 -0.74 -21.12 -12.20
C THR A 206 -1.89 -20.25 -12.74
N ILE A 207 -2.40 -19.31 -11.93
CA ILE A 207 -3.59 -18.52 -12.30
C ILE A 207 -3.21 -17.39 -13.25
N SER A 208 -1.99 -16.83 -13.11
CA SER A 208 -1.47 -15.87 -14.09
C SER A 208 -1.32 -16.51 -15.49
N ARG A 209 -0.97 -17.81 -15.55
CA ARG A 209 -0.87 -18.55 -16.82
C ARG A 209 -2.23 -18.77 -17.46
N ILE A 210 -3.26 -19.10 -16.66
CA ILE A 210 -4.63 -19.29 -17.16
C ILE A 210 -5.20 -17.96 -17.66
N LEU A 211 -5.06 -16.89 -16.89
CA LEU A 211 -5.53 -15.56 -17.30
C LEU A 211 -4.83 -15.08 -18.57
N LYS A 212 -3.51 -15.25 -18.67
CA LYS A 212 -2.76 -14.94 -19.88
C LYS A 212 -3.32 -15.69 -21.10
N ASN A 213 -3.57 -17.00 -20.96
CA ASN A 213 -4.13 -17.81 -22.04
C ASN A 213 -5.55 -17.36 -22.44
N ILE A 214 -6.40 -16.98 -21.47
CA ILE A 214 -7.74 -16.47 -21.75
C ILE A 214 -7.65 -15.13 -22.51
N PHE A 215 -6.75 -14.24 -22.12
CA PHE A 215 -6.53 -12.97 -22.83
C PHE A 215 -6.03 -13.20 -24.25
N GLU A 216 -5.06 -14.09 -24.46
CA GLU A 216 -4.56 -14.44 -25.79
C GLU A 216 -5.67 -15.01 -26.67
N ILE A 217 -6.52 -15.91 -26.15
CA ILE A 217 -7.68 -16.45 -26.87
C ILE A 217 -8.68 -15.34 -27.23
N THR A 218 -8.94 -14.43 -26.30
CA THR A 218 -9.91 -13.33 -26.53
C THR A 218 -9.41 -12.37 -27.62
N ILE A 219 -8.10 -12.06 -27.63
CA ILE A 219 -7.47 -11.25 -28.69
C ILE A 219 -7.56 -11.98 -30.03
N ILE A 220 -7.27 -13.28 -30.08
CA ILE A 220 -7.37 -14.08 -31.31
C ILE A 220 -8.80 -14.10 -31.84
N ILE A 221 -9.80 -14.31 -30.98
CA ILE A 221 -11.21 -14.28 -31.38
C ILE A 221 -11.60 -12.91 -31.96
N ASN A 222 -11.19 -11.81 -31.32
CA ASN A 222 -11.45 -10.47 -31.83
C ASN A 222 -10.77 -10.21 -33.19
N LEU A 223 -9.54 -10.69 -33.38
CA LEU A 223 -8.85 -10.58 -34.66
C LEU A 223 -9.51 -11.41 -35.77
N ILE A 224 -10.02 -12.60 -35.45
CA ILE A 224 -10.77 -13.44 -36.40
C ILE A 224 -12.08 -12.75 -36.79
N ILE A 225 -12.84 -12.22 -35.82
CA ILE A 225 -14.08 -11.47 -36.08
C ILE A 225 -13.79 -10.25 -36.97
N TYR A 226 -12.72 -9.50 -36.67
CA TYR A 226 -12.30 -8.37 -37.49
C TYR A 226 -11.95 -8.79 -38.92
N SER A 227 -11.22 -9.90 -39.09
CA SER A 227 -10.87 -10.43 -40.42
C SER A 227 -12.11 -10.83 -41.22
N ILE A 228 -13.08 -11.49 -40.60
CA ILE A 228 -14.33 -11.93 -41.27
C ILE A 228 -15.17 -10.72 -41.70
N ASN A 229 -15.21 -9.65 -40.91
CA ASN A 229 -16.00 -8.46 -41.24
C ASN A 229 -15.36 -7.57 -42.32
N ASN A 230 -14.06 -7.71 -42.56
CA ASN A 230 -13.31 -6.92 -43.55
C ASN A 230 -12.91 -7.72 -44.81
N SER A 231 -13.45 -8.92 -45.00
CA SER A 231 -13.32 -9.70 -46.25
C SER A 231 -14.67 -9.82 -46.95
#